data_AF-A0A847FUZ7-F1
#
_entry.id   AF-A0A847FUZ7-F1
#
_cell.length_a   1.000
_cell.length_b   1.000
_cell.length_c   1.000
_cell.angle_alpha   90.00
_cell.angle_beta   90.00
_cell.angle_gamma   90.00
#
_symmetry.space_group_name_H-M   'P 1'
#
loop_
_entity.id
_entity.type
_entity.pdbx_description
1 polymer ?
#
loop_
_entity_poly.entity_id
_entity_poly.type
_entity_poly.pdbx_seq_one_letter_code
_entity_poly.pdbx_strand_id
1 'polypeptide(L)'
;MPEVGQHCPHLGLQGDRHQVFLVPNPRHRCHVAGQPERVAEAHQGATCLTSSYRRCPRLAKARTPAGAALTGAPAAARDLPARYPNLRAMPQKRPARRPVTMIEVMVLGLVTSIVMAGCFVGYVMVHRMQVGPGMQAVAAVVTAPMVAAQSVTAEPSPTSEPALASTAPPATATLVPPLAPPTSIPEPDLPANAPANWPPAQSPPTRLTIARIGLDVPVLTVTTKVVQQGGRAREVWGDVPNAGGFHYTSAYPGNAGNTVINGHRDIQGGVFRHLDRVAVGDEIVLYVGDVAYAYQVTEIL
;
A
#
# COMPACT_ATOMS: atom_id res chain seq x y z
N MET A 1 -10.89 -6.47 -14.85
CA MET A 1 -10.36 -5.96 -13.57
C MET A 1 -9.11 -6.78 -13.24
N PRO A 2 -7.90 -6.22 -13.24
CA PRO A 2 -6.70 -6.97 -12.86
C PRO A 2 -6.70 -7.17 -11.32
N GLU A 3 -6.69 -8.42 -10.87
CA GLU A 3 -6.59 -8.80 -9.46
C GLU A 3 -5.25 -8.33 -8.88
N VAL A 4 -5.27 -7.24 -8.10
CA VAL A 4 -4.10 -6.73 -7.39
C VAL A 4 -3.72 -7.72 -6.28
N GLY A 5 -2.51 -8.28 -6.37
CA GLY A 5 -1.89 -9.06 -5.29
C GLY A 5 -1.54 -10.52 -5.61
N GLN A 6 -1.90 -11.05 -6.79
CA GLN A 6 -1.54 -12.41 -7.18
C GLN A 6 -0.52 -12.42 -8.33
N HIS A 7 0.76 -12.20 -7.99
CA HIS A 7 1.88 -12.38 -8.91
C HIS A 7 2.65 -13.66 -8.56
N CYS A 8 3.44 -14.13 -9.51
CA CYS A 8 4.28 -15.31 -9.33
C CYS A 8 5.36 -15.04 -8.27
N PRO A 9 5.49 -15.89 -7.22
CA PRO A 9 6.50 -15.72 -6.18
C PRO A 9 7.94 -15.97 -6.68
N HIS A 10 8.09 -16.51 -7.89
CA HIS A 10 9.39 -16.74 -8.53
C HIS A 10 9.71 -15.69 -9.61
N LEU A 11 8.88 -14.66 -9.76
CA LEU A 11 9.16 -13.52 -10.62
C LEU A 11 9.89 -12.46 -9.81
N GLY A 12 11.11 -12.12 -10.21
CA GLY A 12 11.94 -11.11 -9.56
C GLY A 12 12.65 -10.23 -10.58
N LEU A 13 13.44 -9.25 -10.14
CA LEU A 13 14.24 -8.40 -11.02
C LEU A 13 15.63 -8.99 -11.26
N GLN A 14 16.22 -8.62 -12.40
CA GLN A 14 17.62 -8.89 -12.66
C GLN A 14 18.50 -8.19 -11.61
N GLY A 15 19.20 -8.98 -10.80
CA GLY A 15 20.05 -8.52 -9.70
C GLY A 15 19.39 -8.64 -8.31
N ASP A 16 18.06 -8.72 -8.23
CA ASP A 16 17.33 -8.88 -6.98
C ASP A 16 16.04 -9.69 -7.16
N ARG A 17 16.07 -10.93 -6.66
CA ARG A 17 14.94 -11.89 -6.79
C ARG A 17 13.72 -11.53 -5.92
N HIS A 18 13.87 -10.64 -4.93
CA HIS A 18 12.80 -10.32 -3.99
C HIS A 18 12.02 -9.06 -4.39
N GLN A 19 12.51 -8.31 -5.38
CA GLN A 19 11.81 -7.16 -5.94
C GLN A 19 11.09 -7.55 -7.23
N VAL A 20 9.89 -6.99 -7.42
CA VAL A 20 9.05 -7.22 -8.60
C VAL A 20 8.27 -5.96 -8.92
N PHE A 21 8.16 -5.62 -10.21
CA PHE A 21 7.24 -4.59 -10.66
C PHE A 21 5.87 -5.23 -10.96
N LEU A 22 4.78 -4.56 -10.61
CA LEU A 22 3.42 -5.06 -10.89
C LEU A 22 2.96 -4.85 -12.34
N VAL A 23 3.88 -4.42 -13.22
CA VAL A 23 3.68 -4.20 -14.65
C VAL A 23 4.77 -4.92 -15.45
N PRO A 24 4.51 -5.32 -16.72
CA PRO A 24 5.52 -5.94 -17.57
C PRO A 24 6.78 -5.07 -17.66
N ASN A 25 7.95 -5.69 -17.51
CA ASN A 25 9.23 -5.00 -17.49
C ASN A 25 10.35 -5.91 -18.04
N PRO A 26 11.25 -5.39 -18.89
CA PRO A 26 12.36 -6.17 -19.46
C PRO A 26 13.35 -6.69 -18.42
N ARG A 27 13.36 -6.13 -17.20
CA ARG A 27 14.21 -6.57 -16.09
C ARG A 27 13.66 -7.76 -15.34
N HIS A 28 12.41 -8.16 -15.54
CA HIS A 28 11.88 -9.34 -14.87
C HIS A 28 12.60 -10.62 -15.29
N ARG A 29 12.92 -11.44 -14.30
CA ARG A 29 13.54 -12.75 -14.43
C ARG A 29 12.68 -13.79 -13.71
N CYS A 30 12.58 -14.96 -14.32
CA CYS A 30 12.03 -16.13 -13.65
C CYS A 30 13.15 -16.82 -12.89
N HIS A 31 12.93 -17.08 -11.60
CA HIS A 31 13.88 -17.72 -10.70
C HIS A 31 13.47 -19.16 -10.32
N VAL A 32 12.51 -19.75 -11.05
CA VAL A 32 11.94 -21.05 -10.68
C VAL A 32 12.95 -22.20 -10.77
N ALA A 33 13.94 -22.09 -11.66
CA ALA A 33 15.03 -23.06 -11.85
C ALA A 33 16.32 -22.65 -11.10
N GLY A 34 16.25 -21.69 -10.18
CA GLY A 34 17.40 -21.17 -9.43
C GLY A 34 18.24 -20.14 -10.19
N GLN A 35 18.37 -20.26 -11.52
CA GLN A 35 19.02 -19.26 -12.37
C GLN A 35 18.02 -18.22 -12.89
N PRO A 36 18.41 -16.93 -13.01
CA PRO A 36 17.55 -15.87 -13.52
C PRO A 36 17.35 -15.98 -15.05
N GLU A 37 16.19 -16.47 -15.48
CA GLU A 37 15.84 -16.57 -16.90
C GLU A 37 15.02 -15.38 -17.40
N ARG A 38 15.26 -14.93 -18.64
CA ARG A 38 14.40 -13.90 -19.25
C ARG A 38 12.98 -14.42 -19.47
N VAL A 39 12.02 -13.50 -19.35
CA VAL A 39 10.60 -13.72 -19.60
C VAL A 39 10.12 -12.62 -20.54
N ALA A 40 9.45 -12.96 -21.63
CA ALA A 40 8.89 -11.97 -22.55
C ALA A 40 7.81 -11.12 -21.87
N GLU A 41 7.78 -9.82 -22.13
CA GLU A 41 6.85 -8.87 -21.48
C GLU A 41 5.38 -9.25 -21.67
N ALA A 42 5.00 -9.73 -22.86
CA ALA A 42 3.67 -10.26 -23.12
C ALA A 42 3.31 -11.44 -22.19
N HIS A 43 4.26 -12.34 -21.92
CA HIS A 43 4.05 -13.46 -21.00
C HIS A 43 3.98 -12.99 -19.54
N GLN A 44 4.73 -11.94 -19.18
CA GLN A 44 4.67 -11.36 -17.84
C GLN A 44 3.28 -10.79 -17.55
N GLY A 45 2.74 -9.99 -18.47
CA GLY A 45 1.42 -9.38 -18.32
C GLY A 45 0.27 -10.40 -18.38
N ALA A 46 0.37 -11.40 -19.26
CA ALA A 46 -0.69 -12.41 -19.38
C ALA A 46 -0.66 -13.44 -18.23
N THR A 47 0.52 -13.81 -17.73
CA THR A 47 0.69 -14.97 -16.83
C THR A 47 1.39 -14.64 -15.53
N CYS A 48 2.59 -14.03 -15.56
CA CYS A 48 3.41 -13.93 -14.34
C CYS A 48 2.89 -12.92 -13.32
N LEU A 49 2.24 -11.85 -13.78
CA LEU A 49 1.70 -10.77 -12.96
C LEU A 49 0.20 -10.94 -12.64
N THR A 50 -0.37 -12.11 -12.97
CA THR A 50 -1.77 -12.45 -12.75
C THR A 50 -1.88 -13.76 -12.00
N SER A 51 -3.05 -14.04 -11.40
CA SER A 51 -3.35 -15.32 -10.73
C SER A 51 -3.16 -16.56 -11.64
N SER A 52 -3.08 -16.36 -12.96
CA SER A 52 -2.78 -17.41 -13.94
C SER A 52 -1.36 -17.98 -13.83
N TYR A 53 -0.45 -17.36 -13.07
CA TYR A 53 0.89 -17.89 -12.84
C TYR A 53 0.88 -19.32 -12.29
N ARG A 54 -0.17 -19.73 -11.57
CA ARG A 54 -0.34 -21.09 -11.03
C ARG A 54 -0.38 -22.16 -12.13
N ARG A 55 -0.74 -21.77 -13.36
CA ARG A 55 -0.78 -22.61 -14.57
C ARG A 55 0.45 -22.41 -15.47
N CYS A 56 1.47 -21.66 -15.02
CA CYS A 56 2.67 -21.41 -15.81
C CYS A 56 3.42 -22.74 -16.07
N PRO A 57 3.76 -23.07 -17.33
CA PRO A 57 4.49 -24.30 -17.67
C PRO A 57 5.85 -24.40 -16.97
N ARG A 58 6.54 -23.26 -16.78
CA ARG A 58 7.83 -23.22 -16.08
C ARG A 58 7.69 -23.60 -14.61
N LEU A 59 6.60 -23.18 -13.96
CA LEU A 59 6.30 -23.56 -12.57
C LEU A 59 5.84 -25.02 -12.47
N ALA A 60 5.05 -25.49 -13.42
CA ALA A 60 4.63 -26.89 -13.49
C ALA A 60 5.85 -27.82 -13.66
N LYS A 61 6.77 -27.48 -14.57
CA LYS A 61 7.99 -28.27 -14.81
C LYS A 61 8.91 -28.35 -13.59
N ALA A 62 9.01 -27.27 -12.81
CA ALA A 62 9.79 -27.27 -11.57
C ALA A 62 9.13 -28.06 -10.43
N ARG A 63 7.81 -28.23 -10.45
CA ARG A 63 7.05 -29.03 -9.47
C ARG A 63 7.09 -30.51 -9.75
N THR A 64 7.41 -30.94 -10.96
CA THR A 64 7.62 -32.35 -11.27
C THR A 64 9.03 -32.72 -10.81
N PRO A 65 9.23 -33.46 -9.70
CA PRO A 65 10.53 -34.02 -9.44
C PRO A 65 10.77 -35.06 -10.53
N ALA A 66 11.70 -34.78 -11.43
CA ALA A 66 12.36 -35.84 -12.18
C ALA A 66 13.04 -36.72 -11.13
N GLY A 67 12.40 -37.86 -10.82
CA GLY A 67 13.03 -38.92 -10.06
C GLY A 67 14.35 -39.33 -10.74
N ALA A 68 15.30 -39.73 -9.88
CA ALA A 68 16.62 -40.27 -10.19
C ALA A 68 17.73 -39.25 -10.51
N ALA A 69 18.42 -38.78 -9.45
CA ALA A 69 19.76 -39.32 -9.13
C ALA A 69 20.31 -38.63 -7.87
N LEU A 70 19.99 -39.21 -6.70
CA LEU A 70 20.83 -39.07 -5.51
C LEU A 70 22.05 -39.97 -5.69
N THR A 71 23.15 -39.42 -6.17
CA THR A 71 24.49 -39.88 -5.75
C THR A 71 25.34 -38.65 -5.49
N GLY A 72 25.85 -38.56 -4.27
CA GLY A 72 26.58 -37.42 -3.77
C GLY A 72 27.98 -37.28 -4.37
N ALA A 73 28.40 -36.02 -4.49
CA ALA A 73 29.78 -35.57 -4.30
C ALA A 73 29.71 -34.04 -4.05
N PRO A 74 30.48 -33.47 -3.11
CA PRO A 74 30.49 -32.03 -2.93
C PRO A 74 31.16 -31.42 -4.16
N ALA A 75 30.41 -30.64 -4.94
CA ALA A 75 30.98 -29.88 -6.03
C ALA A 75 31.94 -28.84 -5.43
N ALA A 76 33.23 -29.16 -5.55
CA ALA A 76 34.35 -28.26 -5.32
C ALA A 76 34.02 -26.87 -5.86
N ALA A 77 34.39 -25.87 -5.06
CA ALA A 77 34.47 -24.48 -5.45
C ALA A 77 35.13 -24.39 -6.83
N ARG A 78 34.35 -24.03 -7.85
CA ARG A 78 34.92 -23.62 -9.12
C ARG A 78 35.47 -22.22 -8.92
N ASP A 79 36.79 -22.14 -8.86
CA ASP A 79 37.54 -20.91 -8.99
C ASP A 79 37.02 -20.10 -10.18
N LEU A 80 36.48 -18.91 -9.91
CA LEU A 80 36.37 -17.88 -10.93
C LEU A 80 37.79 -17.39 -11.26
N PRO A 81 38.14 -17.17 -12.54
CA PRO A 81 39.45 -16.62 -12.88
C PRO A 81 39.57 -15.21 -12.28
N ALA A 82 40.51 -15.06 -11.35
CA ALA A 82 40.87 -13.82 -10.70
C ALA A 82 41.38 -12.81 -11.73
N ARG A 83 40.56 -11.81 -12.07
CA ARG A 83 40.94 -10.68 -12.94
C ARG A 83 40.90 -9.33 -12.22
N TYR A 84 41.20 -9.28 -10.92
CA TYR A 84 41.37 -8.01 -10.21
C TYR A 84 42.44 -8.14 -9.11
N PRO A 85 43.73 -7.92 -9.41
CA PRO A 85 44.79 -8.05 -8.40
C PRO A 85 44.88 -6.85 -7.43
N ASN A 86 43.95 -5.88 -7.44
CA ASN A 86 44.07 -4.65 -6.63
C ASN A 86 42.76 -4.18 -5.98
N LEU A 87 41.94 -5.08 -5.45
CA LEU A 87 40.90 -4.70 -4.49
C LEU A 87 41.38 -5.03 -3.07
N ARG A 88 41.99 -4.05 -2.40
CA ARG A 88 42.14 -4.09 -0.94
C ARG A 88 40.74 -4.21 -0.33
N ALA A 89 40.50 -5.28 0.42
CA ALA A 89 39.31 -5.43 1.22
C ALA A 89 39.16 -4.21 2.15
N MET A 90 38.14 -3.39 1.89
CA MET A 90 37.77 -2.33 2.83
C MET A 90 37.32 -2.99 4.14
N PRO A 91 37.70 -2.45 5.31
CA PRO A 91 37.27 -3.00 6.59
C PRO A 91 35.74 -2.91 6.67
N GLN A 92 35.07 -4.06 6.74
CA GLN A 92 33.65 -4.13 7.05
C GLN A 92 33.41 -3.45 8.40
N LYS A 93 32.84 -2.24 8.40
CA LYS A 93 32.35 -1.60 9.61
C LYS A 93 31.29 -2.51 10.22
N ARG A 94 31.60 -3.10 11.37
CA ARG A 94 30.62 -3.80 12.21
C ARG A 94 29.43 -2.87 12.44
N PRO A 95 28.18 -3.33 12.27
CA PRO A 95 27.02 -2.48 12.50
C PRO A 95 27.05 -1.98 13.94
N ALA A 96 27.14 -0.66 14.11
CA ALA A 96 27.07 -0.04 15.41
C ALA A 96 25.72 -0.39 16.05
N ARG A 97 25.73 -1.05 17.21
CA ARG A 97 24.50 -1.30 17.97
C ARG A 97 23.88 0.05 18.33
N ARG A 98 22.64 0.26 17.89
CA ARG A 98 21.85 1.46 18.21
C ARG A 98 21.62 1.48 19.74
N PRO A 99 21.85 2.59 20.45
CA PRO A 99 21.53 2.66 21.86
C PRO A 99 20.00 2.56 22.01
N VAL A 100 19.54 1.58 22.78
CA VAL A 100 18.13 1.42 23.13
C VAL A 100 17.69 2.70 23.84
N THR A 101 16.66 3.35 23.31
CA THR A 101 16.20 4.63 23.87
C THR A 101 15.37 4.37 25.13
N MET A 102 15.45 5.27 26.12
CA MET A 102 14.66 5.18 27.36
C MET A 102 13.16 5.05 27.07
N ILE A 103 12.69 5.69 25.98
CA ILE A 103 11.32 5.61 25.47
C ILE A 103 10.94 4.16 25.08
N GLU A 104 11.85 3.43 24.42
CA GLU A 104 11.61 2.06 23.98
C GLU A 104 11.45 1.10 25.18
N VAL A 105 12.23 1.31 26.24
CA VAL A 105 12.10 0.56 27.51
C VAL A 105 10.80 0.91 28.23
N MET A 106 10.40 2.20 28.24
CA MET A 106 9.13 2.62 28.85
C MET A 106 7.92 2.04 28.11
N VAL A 107 7.95 2.01 26.77
CA VAL A 107 6.88 1.42 25.95
C VAL A 107 6.79 -0.09 26.17
N LEU A 108 7.92 -0.80 26.20
CA LEU A 108 7.95 -2.24 26.50
C LEU A 108 7.43 -2.54 27.92
N GLY A 109 7.79 -1.71 28.91
CA GLY A 109 7.28 -1.80 30.27
C GLY A 109 5.77 -1.59 30.35
N LEU A 110 5.23 -0.60 29.64
CA LEU A 110 3.79 -0.33 29.61
C LEU A 110 3.02 -1.50 28.96
N VAL A 111 3.50 -1.99 27.81
CA VAL A 111 2.85 -3.09 27.09
C VAL A 111 2.84 -4.36 27.95
N THR A 112 3.95 -4.69 28.59
CA THR A 112 4.03 -5.87 29.49
C THR A 112 3.09 -5.73 30.69
N SER A 113 2.96 -4.53 31.28
CA SER A 113 2.00 -4.27 32.36
C SER A 113 0.55 -4.45 31.93
N ILE A 114 0.18 -3.96 30.74
CA ILE A 114 -1.20 -4.09 30.21
C ILE A 114 -1.54 -5.57 29.97
N VAL A 115 -0.61 -6.33 29.37
CA VAL A 115 -0.80 -7.76 29.13
C VAL A 115 -0.96 -8.52 30.44
N MET A 116 -0.11 -8.26 31.44
CA MET A 116 -0.21 -8.88 32.75
C MET A 116 -1.53 -8.57 33.46
N ALA A 117 -2.01 -7.33 33.40
CA ALA A 117 -3.30 -6.95 33.95
C ALA A 117 -4.46 -7.66 33.24
N GLY A 118 -4.43 -7.75 31.90
CA GLY A 118 -5.41 -8.48 31.12
C GLY A 118 -5.45 -9.97 31.46
N CYS A 119 -4.29 -10.61 31.58
CA CYS A 119 -4.17 -12.01 32.01
C CYS A 119 -4.72 -12.21 33.44
N PHE A 120 -4.45 -11.28 34.36
CA PHE A 120 -4.95 -11.35 35.73
C PHE A 120 -6.48 -11.24 35.80
N VAL A 121 -7.07 -10.28 35.07
CA VAL A 121 -8.54 -10.13 35.00
C VAL A 121 -9.19 -11.35 34.36
N GLY A 122 -8.61 -11.87 33.27
CA GLY A 122 -9.07 -13.11 32.64
C GLY A 122 -9.01 -14.30 33.59
N TYR A 123 -7.91 -14.44 34.35
CA TYR A 123 -7.75 -15.48 35.36
C TYR A 123 -8.80 -15.39 36.47
N VAL A 124 -9.06 -14.19 37.01
CA VAL A 124 -10.10 -13.98 38.04
C VAL A 124 -11.49 -14.31 37.49
N MET A 125 -11.79 -13.97 36.25
CA MET A 125 -13.08 -14.27 35.62
C MET A 125 -13.28 -15.77 35.44
N VAL A 126 -12.26 -16.49 34.95
CA VAL A 126 -12.28 -17.95 34.83
C VAL A 126 -12.43 -18.61 36.19
N HIS A 127 -11.68 -18.14 37.20
CA HIS A 127 -11.77 -18.63 38.56
C HIS A 127 -13.17 -18.41 39.16
N ARG A 128 -13.79 -17.24 38.93
CA ARG A 128 -15.17 -16.93 39.35
C ARG A 128 -16.20 -17.82 38.65
N MET A 129 -15.99 -18.16 37.38
CA MET A 129 -16.87 -19.08 36.64
C MET A 129 -16.74 -20.53 37.13
N GLN A 130 -15.53 -20.98 37.49
CA GLN A 130 -15.29 -22.34 37.98
C GLN A 130 -15.79 -22.57 39.42
N VAL A 131 -15.79 -21.54 40.27
CA VAL A 131 -16.25 -21.65 41.66
C VAL A 131 -17.80 -21.69 41.77
N GLY A 132 -18.53 -21.40 40.69
CA GLY A 132 -20.00 -21.42 40.65
C GLY A 132 -20.67 -20.38 41.55
N PRO A 133 -21.96 -20.04 41.36
CA PRO A 133 -22.70 -19.14 42.23
C PRO A 133 -23.03 -19.88 43.54
N GLY A 134 -22.08 -19.92 44.47
CA GLY A 134 -22.29 -20.42 45.82
C GLY A 134 -23.25 -19.52 46.59
N MET A 135 -24.46 -20.03 46.85
CA MET A 135 -25.45 -19.59 47.85
C MET A 135 -25.88 -18.11 47.82
N GLN A 136 -27.06 -17.85 47.25
CA GLN A 136 -28.19 -17.28 48.00
C GLN A 136 -29.53 -17.74 47.38
N ALA A 137 -30.04 -18.85 47.91
CA ALA A 137 -31.48 -19.06 48.05
C ALA A 137 -31.76 -19.09 49.56
N VAL A 138 -32.75 -18.32 50.02
CA VAL A 138 -33.84 -18.69 50.95
C VAL A 138 -34.42 -17.42 51.60
N ALA A 139 -35.63 -17.05 51.16
CA ALA A 139 -36.75 -16.54 51.97
C ALA A 139 -37.96 -16.42 51.01
N ALA A 140 -38.78 -17.46 50.80
CA ALA A 140 -39.95 -17.83 51.61
C ALA A 140 -40.91 -16.62 51.80
N VAL A 141 -41.92 -16.44 50.93
CA VAL A 141 -43.32 -16.91 51.07
C VAL A 141 -44.01 -16.38 52.32
N VAL A 142 -44.98 -15.45 52.18
CA VAL A 142 -46.21 -15.34 53.00
C VAL A 142 -47.35 -14.65 52.19
N THR A 143 -48.27 -15.48 51.71
CA THR A 143 -49.75 -15.36 51.56
C THR A 143 -50.47 -14.17 50.87
N ALA A 144 -51.30 -14.56 49.89
CA ALA A 144 -52.51 -13.93 49.29
C ALA A 144 -53.69 -13.77 50.32
N PRO A 145 -54.97 -13.37 50.01
CA PRO A 145 -55.67 -13.36 48.71
C PRO A 145 -56.83 -12.32 48.44
N MET A 146 -57.37 -12.43 47.21
CA MET A 146 -58.79 -12.31 46.75
C MET A 146 -59.65 -11.05 46.94
N VAL A 147 -60.11 -10.50 45.79
CA VAL A 147 -61.52 -10.15 45.47
C VAL A 147 -61.70 -10.39 43.94
N ALA A 148 -62.27 -11.53 43.53
CA ALA A 148 -63.65 -11.70 42.98
C ALA A 148 -64.05 -10.63 41.93
N ALA A 149 -64.05 -10.93 40.62
CA ALA A 149 -65.03 -11.71 39.85
C ALA A 149 -65.83 -10.77 38.93
N GLN A 150 -65.76 -10.99 37.61
CA GLN A 150 -66.92 -11.27 36.75
C GLN A 150 -66.54 -11.29 35.26
N SER A 151 -67.01 -12.33 34.59
CA SER A 151 -66.91 -12.61 33.17
C SER A 151 -68.12 -12.02 32.45
N VAL A 152 -67.94 -11.30 31.34
CA VAL A 152 -68.96 -11.24 30.27
C VAL A 152 -68.29 -11.06 28.91
N THR A 153 -68.59 -12.03 28.04
CA THR A 153 -68.38 -12.05 26.59
C THR A 153 -69.19 -10.97 25.88
N ALA A 154 -68.58 -10.19 24.99
CA ALA A 154 -69.22 -9.71 23.75
C ALA A 154 -68.20 -9.00 22.84
N GLU A 155 -67.95 -9.57 21.67
CA GLU A 155 -67.50 -8.89 20.46
C GLU A 155 -68.76 -8.30 19.78
N PRO A 156 -68.75 -7.03 19.37
CA PRO A 156 -68.58 -6.75 17.94
C PRO A 156 -67.81 -5.47 17.61
N SER A 157 -67.12 -5.53 16.46
CA SER A 157 -66.63 -4.40 15.67
C SER A 157 -67.79 -3.44 15.33
N PRO A 158 -67.58 -2.11 15.32
CA PRO A 158 -67.34 -1.45 14.04
C PRO A 158 -66.41 -0.21 14.07
N THR A 159 -65.75 0.00 12.93
CA THR A 159 -65.56 1.27 12.19
C THR A 159 -65.73 2.61 12.92
N SER A 160 -64.68 3.43 12.93
CA SER A 160 -64.60 4.93 12.81
C SER A 160 -63.15 5.32 13.17
N GLU A 161 -62.31 5.89 12.29
CA GLU A 161 -62.23 7.31 11.91
C GLU A 161 -60.78 7.77 12.15
N PRO A 162 -60.03 8.26 11.13
CA PRO A 162 -58.80 8.97 11.36
C PRO A 162 -59.06 10.48 11.34
N ALA A 163 -59.09 11.09 12.53
CA ALA A 163 -58.99 12.53 12.69
C ALA A 163 -57.53 12.90 12.99
N LEU A 164 -56.90 13.61 12.06
CA LEU A 164 -56.35 14.96 12.28
C LEU A 164 -55.43 15.35 11.13
N ALA A 165 -55.89 16.34 10.37
CA ALA A 165 -55.07 17.14 9.50
C ALA A 165 -54.13 18.02 10.35
N SER A 166 -52.87 18.13 9.93
CA SER A 166 -52.03 19.27 10.27
C SER A 166 -51.20 19.69 9.06
N THR A 167 -51.55 20.87 8.59
CA THR A 167 -50.99 21.76 7.58
C THR A 167 -49.46 21.88 7.53
N ALA A 168 -48.88 21.87 6.31
CA ALA A 168 -47.78 22.77 5.91
C ALA A 168 -47.62 22.87 4.36
N PRO A 169 -47.30 24.07 3.80
CA PRO A 169 -47.32 24.37 2.36
C PRO A 169 -45.89 24.37 1.72
N PRO A 170 -45.73 24.95 0.51
CA PRO A 170 -45.45 24.28 -0.75
C PRO A 170 -43.96 23.92 -1.00
N ALA A 171 -43.74 22.95 -1.89
CA ALA A 171 -42.43 22.62 -2.44
C ALA A 171 -41.81 23.83 -3.16
N THR A 172 -40.82 24.44 -2.53
CA THR A 172 -39.87 25.32 -3.22
C THR A 172 -38.86 24.44 -3.92
N ALA A 173 -38.90 24.41 -5.25
CA ALA A 173 -37.84 23.84 -6.05
C ALA A 173 -36.58 24.70 -5.88
N THR A 174 -35.68 24.30 -4.98
CA THR A 174 -34.32 24.80 -4.99
C THR A 174 -33.61 24.16 -6.18
N LEU A 175 -33.44 24.94 -7.24
CA LEU A 175 -32.56 24.65 -8.35
C LEU A 175 -31.18 24.25 -7.78
N VAL A 176 -30.82 23.00 -8.02
CA VAL A 176 -29.46 22.49 -7.79
C VAL A 176 -28.52 23.36 -8.65
N PRO A 177 -27.56 24.09 -8.06
CA PRO A 177 -26.58 24.79 -8.87
C PRO A 177 -25.83 23.76 -9.73
N PRO A 178 -25.59 24.03 -11.02
CA PRO A 178 -24.84 23.13 -11.86
C PRO A 178 -23.48 22.87 -11.21
N LEU A 179 -23.20 21.57 -11.07
CA LEU A 179 -21.94 21.03 -10.56
C LEU A 179 -20.81 21.65 -11.39
N ALA A 180 -20.10 22.62 -10.80
CA ALA A 180 -18.88 23.12 -11.40
C ALA A 180 -17.97 21.90 -11.66
N PRO A 181 -17.40 21.76 -12.86
CA PRO A 181 -16.44 20.70 -13.14
C PRO A 181 -15.29 20.78 -12.12
N PRO A 182 -14.66 19.64 -11.76
CA PRO A 182 -13.52 19.66 -10.85
C PRO A 182 -12.51 20.65 -11.40
N THR A 183 -12.17 21.66 -10.59
CA THR A 183 -11.11 22.62 -10.89
C THR A 183 -9.84 21.83 -11.19
N SER A 184 -9.52 21.68 -12.48
CA SER A 184 -8.19 21.33 -12.93
C SER A 184 -7.26 22.36 -12.31
N ILE A 185 -6.25 21.90 -11.56
CA ILE A 185 -5.11 22.76 -11.24
C ILE A 185 -4.61 23.25 -12.60
N PRO A 186 -4.62 24.58 -12.88
CA PRO A 186 -4.11 25.08 -14.15
C PRO A 186 -2.65 24.65 -14.24
N GLU A 187 -2.34 23.93 -15.31
CA GLU A 187 -0.97 23.63 -15.71
C GLU A 187 -0.25 24.97 -15.88
N PRO A 188 0.85 25.24 -15.15
CA PRO A 188 1.64 26.42 -15.42
C PRO A 188 2.09 26.38 -16.88
N ASP A 189 1.66 27.37 -17.68
CA ASP A 189 2.15 27.60 -19.04
C ASP A 189 3.61 28.06 -18.93
N LEU A 190 4.51 27.11 -18.71
CA LEU A 190 5.95 27.33 -18.74
C LEU A 190 6.41 27.22 -20.21
N PRO A 191 7.27 28.14 -20.67
CA PRO A 191 7.79 28.08 -22.03
C PRO A 191 8.54 26.78 -22.24
N ALA A 192 8.11 26.00 -23.25
CA ALA A 192 8.67 24.72 -23.66
C ALA A 192 10.04 24.81 -24.34
N ASN A 193 10.93 25.68 -23.86
CA ASN A 193 12.25 25.91 -24.42
C ASN A 193 13.34 25.73 -23.36
N ALA A 194 13.53 24.50 -22.90
CA ALA A 194 14.79 24.08 -22.28
C ALA A 194 15.63 23.32 -23.33
N PRO A 195 16.86 23.76 -23.65
CA PRO A 195 17.73 22.99 -24.54
C PRO A 195 18.21 21.74 -23.80
N ALA A 196 17.58 20.59 -24.07
CA ALA A 196 18.03 19.31 -23.53
C ALA A 196 19.04 18.67 -24.49
N ASN A 197 20.32 18.76 -24.15
CA ASN A 197 21.41 18.03 -24.83
C ASN A 197 21.37 16.51 -24.55
N TRP A 198 20.23 15.99 -24.07
CA TRP A 198 20.03 14.62 -23.62
C TRP A 198 19.02 13.93 -24.54
N PRO A 199 19.27 12.68 -24.97
CA PRO A 199 18.31 11.95 -25.77
C PRO A 199 17.00 11.77 -24.98
N PRO A 200 15.82 11.98 -25.59
CA PRO A 200 14.54 11.78 -24.93
C PRO A 200 14.42 10.37 -24.35
N ALA A 201 13.98 10.26 -23.11
CA ALA A 201 13.79 8.97 -22.46
C ALA A 201 12.68 8.16 -23.16
N GLN A 202 12.86 6.85 -23.26
CA GLN A 202 11.88 5.93 -23.85
C GLN A 202 11.16 5.08 -22.81
N SER A 203 11.38 5.36 -21.52
CA SER A 203 10.78 4.64 -20.40
C SER A 203 10.57 5.56 -19.20
N PRO A 204 9.70 5.16 -18.24
CA PRO A 204 9.46 5.92 -17.02
C PRO A 204 10.74 6.20 -16.20
N PRO A 205 10.78 7.29 -15.43
CA PRO A 205 11.83 7.53 -14.45
C PRO A 205 11.82 6.45 -13.36
N THR A 206 13.01 6.13 -12.89
CA THR A 206 13.29 5.03 -11.95
C THR A 206 13.80 5.51 -10.60
N ARG A 207 14.34 6.74 -10.53
CA ARG A 207 14.89 7.34 -9.31
C ARG A 207 14.87 8.86 -9.42
N LEU A 208 14.66 9.53 -8.29
CA LEU A 208 14.60 10.97 -8.15
C LEU A 208 15.57 11.39 -7.05
N THR A 209 16.41 12.37 -7.35
CA THR A 209 17.31 12.97 -6.36
C THR A 209 17.17 14.48 -6.31
N ILE A 210 17.18 15.04 -5.10
CA ILE A 210 17.22 16.49 -4.85
C ILE A 210 18.28 16.73 -3.77
N ALA A 211 19.47 17.14 -4.21
CA ALA A 211 20.65 17.25 -3.34
C ALA A 211 20.42 18.20 -2.15
N ARG A 212 19.71 19.31 -2.39
CA ARG A 212 19.40 20.35 -1.39
C ARG A 212 18.80 19.79 -0.11
N ILE A 213 17.92 18.78 -0.25
CA ILE A 213 17.15 18.21 0.85
C ILE A 213 17.60 16.79 1.19
N GLY A 214 18.71 16.33 0.60
CA GLY A 214 19.22 14.96 0.76
C GLY A 214 18.24 13.89 0.27
N LEU A 215 17.36 14.24 -0.67
CA LEU A 215 16.37 13.30 -1.19
C LEU A 215 17.03 12.37 -2.22
N ASP A 216 16.84 11.08 -2.01
CA ASP A 216 17.23 10.02 -2.93
C ASP A 216 16.24 8.86 -2.80
N VAL A 217 15.31 8.77 -3.75
CA VAL A 217 14.19 7.84 -3.66
C VAL A 217 13.92 7.13 -4.99
N PRO A 218 13.44 5.88 -4.95
CA PRO A 218 12.94 5.22 -6.15
C PRO A 218 11.70 5.96 -6.68
N VAL A 219 11.51 5.90 -7.99
CA VAL A 219 10.32 6.38 -8.68
C VAL A 219 9.60 5.18 -9.30
N LEU A 220 8.31 5.04 -9.00
CA LEU A 220 7.48 3.93 -9.42
C LEU A 220 6.29 4.45 -10.23
N THR A 221 5.98 3.83 -11.35
CA THR A 221 4.80 4.20 -12.14
C THR A 221 3.52 3.90 -11.36
N VAL A 222 2.65 4.90 -11.21
CA VAL A 222 1.36 4.79 -10.53
C VAL A 222 0.21 5.00 -11.53
N THR A 223 -0.87 4.26 -11.32
CA THR A 223 -2.16 4.45 -12.01
C THR A 223 -3.11 5.25 -11.11
N THR A 224 -4.18 5.80 -11.66
CA THR A 224 -5.27 6.36 -10.87
C THR A 224 -5.94 5.32 -9.99
N LYS A 225 -6.28 5.70 -8.75
CA LYS A 225 -7.10 4.94 -7.81
C LYS A 225 -8.44 5.64 -7.61
N VAL A 226 -9.54 4.88 -7.65
CA VAL A 226 -10.85 5.42 -7.32
C VAL A 226 -11.04 5.37 -5.81
N VAL A 227 -11.14 6.53 -5.17
CA VAL A 227 -11.40 6.66 -3.73
C VAL A 227 -12.86 7.05 -3.55
N GLN A 228 -13.58 6.28 -2.74
CA GLN A 228 -14.94 6.62 -2.32
C GLN A 228 -14.88 7.62 -1.18
N GLN A 229 -15.29 8.87 -1.42
CA GLN A 229 -15.36 9.90 -0.40
C GLN A 229 -16.79 10.46 -0.38
N GLY A 230 -17.51 10.27 0.73
CA GLY A 230 -18.90 10.76 0.88
C GLY A 230 -19.90 10.12 -0.10
N GLY A 231 -19.73 8.85 -0.46
CA GLY A 231 -20.64 8.14 -1.38
C GLY A 231 -20.44 8.48 -2.86
N ARG A 232 -19.41 9.27 -3.20
CA ARG A 232 -19.00 9.55 -4.59
C ARG A 232 -17.62 8.97 -4.86
N ALA A 233 -17.52 8.26 -5.99
CA ALA A 233 -16.27 7.76 -6.53
C ALA A 233 -15.48 8.94 -7.11
N ARG A 234 -14.33 9.26 -6.52
CA ARG A 234 -13.38 10.25 -7.04
C ARG A 234 -12.13 9.54 -7.53
N GLU A 235 -11.74 9.81 -8.76
CA GLU A 235 -10.46 9.36 -9.28
C GLU A 235 -9.35 10.22 -8.65
N VAL A 236 -8.45 9.58 -7.92
CA VAL A 236 -7.34 10.18 -7.19
C VAL A 236 -6.06 9.51 -7.67
N TRP A 237 -4.95 10.22 -7.69
CA TRP A 237 -3.67 9.64 -8.10
C TRP A 237 -3.24 8.51 -7.16
N GLY A 238 -2.76 7.42 -7.74
CA GLY A 238 -2.12 6.35 -6.99
C GLY A 238 -0.85 6.86 -6.32
N ASP A 239 -0.58 6.33 -5.14
CA ASP A 239 0.55 6.66 -4.29
C ASP A 239 1.33 5.40 -3.96
N VAL A 240 2.63 5.56 -3.72
CA VAL A 240 3.53 4.46 -3.37
C VAL A 240 4.22 4.76 -2.03
N PRO A 241 4.30 3.79 -1.12
CA PRO A 241 5.02 3.98 0.13
C PRO A 241 6.52 4.08 -0.12
N ASN A 242 7.18 5.04 0.54
CA ASN A 242 8.63 5.29 0.48
C ASN A 242 9.20 5.52 -0.94
N ALA A 243 8.38 5.98 -1.89
CA ALA A 243 8.80 6.23 -3.26
C ALA A 243 8.09 7.44 -3.87
N GLY A 244 8.64 8.01 -4.94
CA GLY A 244 7.91 8.92 -5.82
C GLY A 244 7.01 8.12 -6.77
N GLY A 245 5.78 8.57 -6.98
CA GLY A 245 4.88 8.05 -7.99
C GLY A 245 5.05 8.80 -9.30
N PHE A 246 5.39 8.10 -10.39
CA PHE A 246 5.36 8.69 -11.73
C PHE A 246 4.00 8.47 -12.36
N HIS A 247 3.41 9.56 -12.86
CA HIS A 247 2.11 9.48 -13.51
C HIS A 247 2.23 8.89 -14.93
N TYR A 248 1.60 7.73 -15.18
CA TYR A 248 1.82 6.97 -16.41
C TYR A 248 1.39 7.68 -17.71
N THR A 249 0.50 8.67 -17.64
CA THR A 249 0.08 9.48 -18.79
C THR A 249 0.93 10.74 -19.00
N SER A 250 1.87 11.03 -18.10
CA SER A 250 2.74 12.20 -18.19
C SER A 250 3.95 11.93 -19.10
N ALA A 251 4.62 12.97 -19.58
CA ALA A 251 5.75 12.84 -20.48
C ALA A 251 6.94 12.18 -19.77
N TYR A 252 7.75 11.41 -20.51
CA TYR A 252 9.01 10.88 -19.98
C TYR A 252 10.10 11.97 -19.93
N PRO A 253 11.12 11.83 -19.06
CA PRO A 253 12.20 12.81 -18.96
C PRO A 253 12.83 13.15 -20.32
N GLY A 254 13.10 14.44 -20.55
CA GLY A 254 13.65 14.95 -21.82
C GLY A 254 12.71 14.90 -23.03
N ASN A 255 11.46 14.46 -22.89
CA ASN A 255 10.46 14.56 -23.96
C ASN A 255 9.70 15.89 -23.88
N ALA A 256 9.03 16.25 -24.97
CA ALA A 256 8.09 17.36 -24.95
C ALA A 256 6.89 17.06 -24.01
N GLY A 257 6.48 18.06 -23.24
CA GLY A 257 5.42 17.96 -22.24
C GLY A 257 5.95 17.79 -20.80
N ASN A 258 5.04 17.68 -19.85
CA ASN A 258 5.36 17.68 -18.42
C ASN A 258 5.52 16.25 -17.87
N THR A 259 6.63 16.00 -17.18
CA THR A 259 6.84 14.80 -16.34
C THR A 259 6.29 15.08 -14.95
N VAL A 260 5.33 14.28 -14.48
CA VAL A 260 4.65 14.50 -13.19
C VAL A 260 5.02 13.43 -12.18
N ILE A 261 5.54 13.87 -11.02
CA ILE A 261 5.88 13.01 -9.88
C ILE A 261 5.07 13.41 -8.65
N ASN A 262 4.36 12.47 -8.01
CA ASN A 262 3.61 12.67 -6.79
C ASN A 262 4.18 11.85 -5.62
N GLY A 263 3.88 12.24 -4.37
CA GLY A 263 4.34 11.51 -3.19
C GLY A 263 3.88 12.15 -1.89
N HIS A 264 4.02 11.41 -0.79
CA HIS A 264 3.53 11.84 0.52
C HIS A 264 4.53 12.74 1.26
N ARG A 265 3.99 13.73 1.98
CA ARG A 265 4.76 14.57 2.90
C ARG A 265 4.92 13.94 4.29
N ASP A 266 3.83 13.46 4.88
CA ASP A 266 3.79 13.12 6.30
C ASP A 266 3.47 11.64 6.61
N ILE A 267 2.97 10.88 5.63
CA ILE A 267 2.60 9.46 5.77
C ILE A 267 3.39 8.56 4.81
N GLN A 268 3.35 7.24 5.03
CA GLN A 268 3.95 6.23 4.13
C GLN A 268 5.40 6.53 3.70
N GLY A 269 6.25 6.91 4.66
CA GLY A 269 7.65 7.27 4.42
C GLY A 269 7.91 8.76 4.34
N GLY A 270 6.91 9.57 3.96
CA GLY A 270 7.05 11.01 3.86
C GLY A 270 8.23 11.42 2.97
N VAL A 271 8.35 10.82 1.79
CA VAL A 271 9.48 11.07 0.86
C VAL A 271 9.64 12.55 0.55
N PHE A 272 8.54 13.30 0.55
CA PHE A 272 8.54 14.73 0.25
C PHE A 272 8.36 15.61 1.49
N ARG A 273 8.68 15.11 2.68
CA ARG A 273 8.60 15.85 3.95
C ARG A 273 9.31 17.20 3.93
N HIS A 274 10.39 17.30 3.15
CA HIS A 274 11.28 18.45 3.12
C HIS A 274 11.22 19.24 1.81
N LEU A 275 10.21 19.02 0.95
CA LEU A 275 10.06 19.81 -0.29
C LEU A 275 9.91 21.31 -0.02
N ASP A 276 9.40 21.69 1.15
CA ASP A 276 9.31 23.08 1.62
C ASP A 276 10.65 23.80 1.74
N ARG A 277 11.77 23.06 1.71
CA ARG A 277 13.13 23.61 1.79
C ARG A 277 13.82 23.74 0.43
N VAL A 278 13.18 23.29 -0.64
CA VAL A 278 13.66 23.47 -2.01
C VAL A 278 13.39 24.92 -2.41
N ALA A 279 14.33 25.53 -3.12
CA ALA A 279 14.27 26.89 -3.60
C ALA A 279 14.37 26.94 -5.13
N VAL A 280 13.87 28.02 -5.72
CA VAL A 280 14.12 28.36 -7.13
C VAL A 280 15.62 28.39 -7.38
N GLY A 281 16.05 27.73 -8.45
CA GLY A 281 17.45 27.54 -8.83
C GLY A 281 18.06 26.22 -8.35
N ASP A 282 17.44 25.50 -7.40
CA ASP A 282 17.93 24.19 -6.97
C ASP A 282 17.78 23.14 -8.10
N GLU A 283 18.68 22.16 -8.10
CA GLU A 283 18.69 21.07 -9.08
C GLU A 283 17.83 19.89 -8.63
N ILE A 284 17.08 19.35 -9.58
CA ILE A 284 16.33 18.10 -9.48
C ILE A 284 16.86 17.16 -10.56
N VAL A 285 17.27 15.95 -10.18
CA VAL A 285 17.76 14.96 -11.16
C VAL A 285 16.83 13.75 -11.18
N LEU A 286 16.28 13.47 -12.36
CA LEU A 286 15.52 12.27 -12.66
C LEU A 286 16.40 11.27 -13.38
N TYR A 287 16.35 10.02 -12.94
CA TYR A 287 17.13 8.94 -13.54
C TYR A 287 16.23 7.96 -14.29
N VAL A 288 16.61 7.61 -15.51
CA VAL A 288 16.03 6.51 -16.28
C VAL A 288 17.11 5.43 -16.42
N GLY A 289 17.09 4.46 -15.51
CA GLY A 289 18.23 3.56 -15.34
C GLY A 289 19.46 4.35 -14.87
N ASP A 290 20.53 4.31 -15.66
CA ASP A 290 21.79 5.01 -15.37
C ASP A 290 21.88 6.40 -16.02
N VAL A 291 20.87 6.81 -16.80
CA VAL A 291 20.84 8.11 -17.50
C VAL A 291 20.23 9.18 -16.61
N ALA A 292 20.95 10.28 -16.41
CA ALA A 292 20.50 11.41 -15.62
C ALA A 292 19.88 12.51 -16.49
N TYR A 293 18.72 13.00 -16.07
CA TYR A 293 18.02 14.15 -16.63
C TYR A 293 17.94 15.22 -15.56
N ALA A 294 18.74 16.27 -15.71
CA ALA A 294 18.80 17.39 -14.78
C ALA A 294 17.75 18.44 -15.13
N TYR A 295 17.05 18.91 -14.10
CA TYR A 295 16.06 19.97 -14.13
C TYR A 295 16.42 21.01 -13.08
N GLN A 296 16.02 22.25 -13.32
CA GLN A 296 16.18 23.33 -12.36
C GLN A 296 14.80 23.82 -11.93
N VAL A 297 14.64 24.08 -10.64
CA VAL A 297 13.40 24.65 -10.11
C VAL A 297 13.29 26.09 -10.60
N THR A 298 12.25 26.39 -11.38
CA THR A 298 11.97 27.75 -11.86
C THR A 298 10.88 28.45 -11.05
N GLU A 299 10.00 27.67 -10.43
CA GLU A 299 8.81 28.18 -9.74
C GLU A 299 8.42 27.24 -8.58
N ILE A 300 7.82 27.81 -7.53
CA ILE A 300 7.23 27.11 -6.39
C ILE A 300 5.87 27.75 -6.12
N LEU A 301 4.84 26.92 -6.04
CA LEU A 301 3.44 27.31 -5.86
C LEU A 301 2.94 27.01 -4.43
#